data_AF-A0A0C2DXH9-F1
#
_entry.id   AF-A0A0C2DXH9-F1
#
_cell.length_a   1.000
_cell.length_b   1.000
_cell.length_c   1.000
_cell.angle_alpha   90.00
_cell.angle_beta   90.00
_cell.angle_gamma   90.00
#
_symmetry.space_group_name_H-M   'P 1'
#
loop_
_entity.id
_entity.type
_entity.pdbx_description
1 polymer ?
#
loop_
_entity_poly.entity_id
_entity_poly.type
_entity_poly.pdbx_seq_one_letter_code
_entity_poly.pdbx_strand_id
1 'polypeptide(L)'
;MYAKIESESLLYICLNQRKLRLDDYIHLRDAVANDDNSTDFGRLVISPATFTGSPRHMHEYAQDAMLYVRTCGRPDLFITFTCNPEWSEIREELLEGQAPSDRHDLIARVFKQKLTKFMDVITKSHIYGETRCWLYSVEWQKRGLLHAHILIWLKDKINPTQIDSIISAEIPNPDQDPGLYEIITKNMIHGPCGPLNPNSPCMKDRKCTKRYPREFIQETQAGNDGYPLYRRRRPEEGAFTAIMKVRTNNQQTEIEVDNRWVVPYSPSISKMFEVHVNVEYCNSVKSIKYYTSAITSTKAAIWQSFD
;
A
#
# COMPACT_ATOMS: atom_id res chain seq x y z
N MET A 1 -16.16 12.37 14.58
CA MET A 1 -16.89 13.02 13.45
C MET A 1 -17.21 12.00 12.34
N TYR A 2 -16.22 11.32 11.75
CA TYR A 2 -16.44 10.28 10.71
C TYR A 2 -17.45 9.18 11.12
N ALA A 3 -17.29 8.57 12.31
CA ALA A 3 -18.21 7.54 12.79
C ALA A 3 -19.66 8.00 12.92
N LYS A 4 -19.89 9.31 13.12
CA LYS A 4 -21.24 9.89 13.18
C LYS A 4 -21.80 10.06 11.75
N ILE A 5 -21.00 10.57 10.81
CA ILE A 5 -21.38 10.71 9.41
C ILE A 5 -21.69 9.35 8.77
N GLU A 6 -20.85 8.34 9.01
CA GLU A 6 -21.07 6.97 8.54
C GLU A 6 -22.32 6.36 9.16
N SER A 7 -22.54 6.54 10.47
CA SER A 7 -23.76 6.07 11.15
C SER A 7 -25.02 6.71 10.57
N GLU A 8 -25.02 8.01 10.30
CA GLU A 8 -26.16 8.70 9.67
C GLU A 8 -26.38 8.24 8.23
N SER A 9 -25.30 8.00 7.48
CA SER A 9 -25.37 7.49 6.10
C SER A 9 -25.96 6.07 6.06
N LEU A 10 -25.51 5.20 6.98
CA LEU A 10 -26.06 3.86 7.15
C LEU A 10 -27.53 3.91 7.59
N LEU A 11 -27.88 4.80 8.52
CA LEU A 11 -29.25 5.00 8.96
C LEU A 11 -30.14 5.45 7.79
N TYR A 12 -29.68 6.39 6.97
CA TYR A 12 -30.39 6.82 5.78
C TYR A 12 -30.63 5.64 4.81
N ILE A 13 -29.62 4.81 4.55
CA ILE A 13 -29.73 3.61 3.71
C ILE A 13 -30.76 2.63 4.30
N CYS A 14 -30.70 2.34 5.61
CA CYS A 14 -31.65 1.49 6.31
C CYS A 14 -33.10 1.97 6.14
N LEU A 15 -33.32 3.28 6.24
CA LEU A 15 -34.66 3.88 6.21
C LEU A 15 -35.21 4.06 4.78
N ASN A 16 -34.36 4.13 3.75
CA ASN A 16 -34.75 4.49 2.38
C ASN A 16 -34.56 3.40 1.33
N GLN A 17 -34.46 2.12 1.72
CA GLN A 17 -34.25 0.96 0.82
C GLN A 17 -35.11 0.98 -0.45
N ARG A 18 -36.44 1.20 -0.31
CA ARG A 18 -37.38 1.25 -1.45
C ARG A 18 -37.09 2.39 -2.43
N LYS A 19 -36.72 3.57 -1.94
CA LYS A 19 -36.40 4.73 -2.78
C LYS A 19 -35.11 4.51 -3.58
N LEU A 20 -34.16 3.81 -2.97
CA LEU A 20 -32.90 3.41 -3.58
C LEU A 20 -33.05 2.17 -4.49
N ARG A 21 -34.27 1.64 -4.64
CA ARG A 21 -34.61 0.41 -5.38
C ARG A 21 -33.77 -0.79 -4.93
N LEU A 22 -33.40 -0.81 -3.64
CA LEU A 22 -32.48 -1.82 -3.12
C LEU A 22 -33.09 -3.23 -3.07
N ASP A 23 -34.42 -3.28 -3.04
CA ASP A 23 -35.23 -4.49 -3.04
C ASP A 23 -35.23 -5.19 -4.42
N ASP A 24 -35.05 -4.47 -5.54
CA ASP A 24 -35.02 -5.07 -6.90
C ASP A 24 -33.76 -5.92 -7.14
N TYR A 25 -32.72 -5.70 -6.34
CA TYR A 25 -31.47 -6.44 -6.43
C TYR A 25 -31.50 -7.78 -5.69
N ILE A 26 -32.63 -8.17 -5.07
CA ILE A 26 -32.82 -9.46 -4.40
C ILE A 26 -32.57 -10.62 -5.38
N HIS A 27 -33.01 -10.50 -6.63
CA HIS A 27 -32.80 -11.53 -7.66
C HIS A 27 -31.32 -11.77 -8.02
N LEU A 28 -30.46 -10.75 -7.87
CA LEU A 28 -29.01 -10.89 -8.03
C LEU A 28 -28.37 -11.61 -6.84
N ARG A 29 -28.97 -11.48 -5.64
CA ARG A 29 -28.54 -12.14 -4.41
C ARG A 29 -28.91 -13.63 -4.40
N ASP A 30 -30.08 -13.99 -4.90
CA ASP A 30 -30.52 -15.39 -5.00
C ASP A 30 -29.61 -16.24 -5.91
N ALA A 31 -28.94 -15.61 -6.88
CA ALA A 31 -27.92 -16.26 -7.70
C ALA A 31 -26.57 -16.46 -6.97
N VAL A 32 -26.29 -15.70 -5.92
CA VAL A 32 -24.99 -15.67 -5.20
C VAL A 32 -25.07 -16.33 -3.81
N ALA A 33 -26.25 -16.40 -3.20
CA ALA A 33 -26.45 -16.79 -1.79
C ALA A 33 -26.99 -18.21 -1.59
N ASN A 34 -26.78 -19.15 -2.53
CA ASN A 34 -27.15 -20.56 -2.34
C ASN A 34 -26.17 -21.36 -1.46
N ASP A 35 -25.30 -20.69 -0.70
CA ASP A 35 -24.53 -21.31 0.39
C ASP A 35 -24.90 -20.66 1.73
N ASP A 36 -25.54 -21.49 2.56
CA ASP A 36 -25.74 -21.42 4.01
C ASP A 36 -26.95 -20.69 4.66
N ASN A 37 -27.84 -21.56 5.15
CA ASN A 37 -28.55 -21.58 6.45
C ASN A 37 -29.36 -20.34 6.90
N SER A 38 -30.66 -20.47 6.68
CA SER A 38 -31.75 -19.57 7.08
C SER A 38 -32.12 -19.64 8.57
N THR A 39 -31.26 -19.12 9.44
CA THR A 39 -31.67 -18.73 10.80
C THR A 39 -30.96 -17.44 11.20
N ASP A 40 -31.41 -16.30 10.66
CA ASP A 40 -30.90 -14.99 11.09
C ASP A 40 -32.07 -14.05 11.40
N PHE A 41 -32.29 -13.80 12.69
CA PHE A 41 -33.33 -12.91 13.20
C PHE A 41 -32.88 -11.44 12.99
N GLY A 42 -33.38 -10.79 11.95
CA GLY A 42 -33.16 -9.37 11.70
C GLY A 42 -33.73 -8.89 10.37
N ARG A 43 -33.99 -7.58 10.22
CA ARG A 43 -34.34 -6.99 8.92
C ARG A 43 -33.07 -6.86 8.08
N LEU A 44 -32.98 -7.63 7.00
CA LEU A 44 -31.89 -7.51 6.05
C LEU A 44 -31.91 -6.11 5.37
N VAL A 45 -30.80 -5.41 5.43
CA VAL A 45 -30.60 -4.11 4.75
C VAL A 45 -29.53 -4.30 3.68
N ILE A 46 -29.88 -4.00 2.44
CA ILE A 46 -28.96 -4.07 1.31
C ILE A 46 -28.24 -2.72 1.23
N SER A 47 -26.92 -2.73 1.16
CA SER A 47 -26.15 -1.50 0.92
C SER A 47 -25.90 -1.32 -0.59
N PRO A 48 -26.07 -0.10 -1.13
CA PRO A 48 -25.75 0.17 -2.53
C PRO A 48 -24.23 0.06 -2.77
N ALA A 49 -23.83 -0.09 -4.04
CA ALA A 49 -22.42 -0.10 -4.41
C ALA A 49 -21.76 1.29 -4.25
N THR A 50 -22.54 2.37 -4.23
CA THR A 50 -22.05 3.72 -3.91
C THR A 50 -21.66 3.90 -2.43
N PHE A 51 -22.02 2.96 -1.55
CA PHE A 51 -21.59 3.01 -0.16
C PHE A 51 -20.22 2.34 -0.02
N THR A 52 -19.20 3.15 0.29
CA THR A 52 -17.81 2.71 0.42
C THR A 52 -17.68 1.57 1.44
N GLY A 53 -17.07 0.46 1.00
CA GLY A 53 -16.87 -0.72 1.84
C GLY A 53 -18.06 -1.67 1.94
N SER A 54 -19.18 -1.41 1.25
CA SER A 54 -20.28 -2.39 1.14
C SER A 54 -19.85 -3.62 0.34
N PRO A 55 -20.46 -4.81 0.55
CA PRO A 55 -20.15 -6.00 -0.26
C PRO A 55 -20.25 -5.76 -1.77
N ARG A 56 -21.19 -4.91 -2.21
CA ARG A 56 -21.38 -4.59 -3.63
C ARG A 56 -20.33 -3.62 -4.15
N HIS A 57 -20.01 -2.61 -3.36
CA HIS A 57 -18.88 -1.72 -3.64
C HIS A 57 -17.64 -2.58 -3.89
N MET A 58 -17.28 -3.46 -2.94
CA MET A 58 -16.11 -4.33 -3.07
C MET A 58 -16.18 -5.28 -4.27
N HIS A 59 -17.37 -5.79 -4.61
CA HIS A 59 -17.55 -6.66 -5.78
C HIS A 59 -17.37 -5.90 -7.10
N GLU A 60 -17.95 -4.70 -7.24
CA GLU A 60 -17.76 -3.85 -8.43
C GLU A 60 -16.29 -3.51 -8.64
N TYR A 61 -15.56 -3.08 -7.61
CA TYR A 61 -14.12 -2.82 -7.75
C TYR A 61 -13.31 -4.07 -8.10
N ALA A 62 -13.72 -5.24 -7.62
CA ALA A 62 -13.08 -6.48 -8.03
C ALA A 62 -13.30 -6.76 -9.52
N GLN A 63 -14.49 -6.49 -10.04
CA GLN A 63 -14.79 -6.59 -11.47
C GLN A 63 -14.00 -5.56 -12.28
N ASP A 64 -13.90 -4.31 -11.82
CA ASP A 64 -13.13 -3.26 -12.49
C ASP A 64 -11.64 -3.61 -12.55
N ALA A 65 -11.06 -4.05 -11.42
CA ALA A 65 -9.67 -4.49 -11.39
C ALA A 65 -9.41 -5.65 -12.36
N MET A 66 -10.35 -6.61 -12.46
CA MET A 66 -10.28 -7.71 -13.42
C MET A 66 -10.44 -7.22 -14.87
N LEU A 67 -11.29 -6.23 -15.12
CA LEU A 67 -11.47 -5.62 -16.45
C LEU A 67 -10.18 -4.93 -16.90
N TYR A 68 -9.51 -4.18 -16.03
CA TYR A 68 -8.21 -3.58 -16.33
C TYR A 68 -7.15 -4.63 -16.65
N VAL A 69 -7.08 -5.72 -15.85
CA VAL A 69 -6.16 -6.83 -16.15
C VAL A 69 -6.48 -7.49 -17.49
N ARG A 70 -7.77 -7.65 -17.83
CA ARG A 70 -8.21 -8.24 -19.10
C ARG A 70 -7.89 -7.34 -20.30
N THR A 71 -8.01 -6.03 -20.15
CA THR A 71 -7.89 -5.05 -21.25
C THR A 71 -6.47 -4.50 -21.43
N CYS A 72 -5.80 -4.16 -20.32
CA CYS A 72 -4.42 -3.65 -20.31
C CYS A 72 -3.37 -4.78 -20.15
N GLY A 73 -3.77 -6.00 -19.84
CA GLY A 73 -2.86 -7.12 -19.55
C GLY A 73 -2.34 -7.07 -18.12
N ARG A 74 -1.14 -7.62 -17.87
CA ARG A 74 -0.51 -7.58 -16.54
C ARG A 74 -0.01 -6.16 -16.20
N PRO A 75 -0.17 -5.68 -14.95
CA PRO A 75 0.46 -4.46 -14.50
C PRO A 75 1.98 -4.61 -14.47
N ASP A 76 2.69 -3.49 -14.49
CA ASP A 76 4.17 -3.43 -14.44
C ASP A 76 4.67 -3.17 -13.02
N LEU A 77 4.02 -2.25 -12.31
CA LEU A 77 4.40 -1.89 -10.95
C LEU A 77 3.21 -1.97 -10.00
N PHE A 78 3.48 -2.45 -8.79
CA PHE A 78 2.62 -2.30 -7.64
C PHE A 78 3.33 -1.42 -6.62
N ILE A 79 2.70 -0.31 -6.28
CA ILE A 79 3.27 0.70 -5.42
C ILE A 79 2.36 0.86 -4.21
N THR A 80 2.97 0.92 -3.03
CA THR A 80 2.26 1.38 -1.84
C THR A 80 2.82 2.70 -1.35
N PHE A 81 1.94 3.68 -1.16
CA PHE A 81 2.31 5.04 -0.78
C PHE A 81 1.66 5.36 0.58
N THR A 82 2.47 5.48 1.64
CA THR A 82 1.98 5.66 3.01
C THR A 82 2.14 7.11 3.44
N CYS A 83 1.14 7.72 4.07
CA CYS A 83 1.29 9.08 4.59
C CYS A 83 2.50 9.21 5.55
N ASN A 84 3.28 10.28 5.40
CA ASN A 84 4.31 10.66 6.36
C ASN A 84 3.79 11.82 7.25
N PRO A 85 3.53 11.60 8.55
CA PRO A 85 3.12 12.65 9.48
C PRO A 85 4.16 13.75 9.72
N GLU A 86 5.41 13.50 9.32
CA GLU A 86 6.54 14.42 9.50
C GLU A 86 6.70 15.40 8.33
N TRP A 87 5.84 15.36 7.32
CA TRP A 87 5.85 16.37 6.27
C TRP A 87 5.71 17.77 6.85
N SER A 88 6.50 18.71 6.32
CA SER A 88 6.52 20.10 6.79
C SER A 88 5.13 20.73 6.69
N GLU A 89 4.36 20.43 5.64
CA GLU A 89 2.99 20.94 5.47
C GLU A 89 2.01 20.48 6.56
N ILE A 90 2.33 19.38 7.26
CA ILE A 90 1.59 18.95 8.45
C ILE A 90 2.17 19.66 9.67
N ARG A 91 3.49 19.59 9.87
CA ARG A 91 4.17 20.11 11.07
C ARG A 91 3.97 21.62 11.28
N GLU A 92 4.00 22.40 10.20
CA GLU A 92 3.86 23.86 10.24
C GLU A 92 2.42 24.32 10.57
N GLU A 93 1.42 23.48 10.30
CA GLU A 93 0.00 23.78 10.50
C GLU A 93 -0.56 23.22 11.82
N LEU A 94 0.29 22.56 12.63
CA LEU A 94 -0.07 22.11 13.97
C LEU A 94 0.01 23.25 14.97
N LEU A 95 -1.02 23.37 15.81
CA LEU A 95 -0.99 24.30 16.94
C LEU A 95 -0.07 23.76 18.06
N GLU A 96 0.37 24.64 18.94
CA GLU A 96 1.21 24.27 20.08
C GLU A 96 0.54 23.15 20.91
N GLY A 97 1.29 22.07 21.15
CA GLY A 97 0.81 20.90 21.88
C GLY A 97 -0.02 19.89 21.06
N GLN A 98 -0.32 20.17 19.78
CA GLN A 98 -1.00 19.19 18.91
C GLN A 98 -0.03 18.18 18.32
N ALA A 99 -0.43 16.90 18.32
CA ALA A 99 0.20 15.87 17.52
C ALA A 99 -0.51 15.72 16.15
N PRO A 100 0.17 15.21 15.10
CA PRO A 100 -0.48 14.90 13.83
C PRO A 100 -1.74 14.03 13.99
N SER A 101 -1.73 13.09 14.93
CA SER A 101 -2.88 12.23 15.26
C SER A 101 -4.12 12.99 15.75
N ASP A 102 -3.97 14.24 16.19
CA ASP A 102 -5.10 15.06 16.64
C ASP A 102 -5.80 15.78 15.47
N ARG A 103 -5.14 15.85 14.31
CA ARG A 103 -5.57 16.60 13.11
C ARG A 103 -5.67 15.70 11.88
N HIS A 104 -6.54 14.70 11.95
CA HIS A 104 -6.81 13.78 10.84
C HIS A 104 -7.28 14.50 9.55
N ASP A 105 -7.95 15.64 9.66
CA ASP A 105 -8.36 16.48 8.55
C ASP A 105 -7.16 17.02 7.77
N LEU A 106 -6.12 17.50 8.49
CA LEU A 106 -4.89 18.02 7.92
C LEU A 106 -4.09 16.89 7.23
N ILE A 107 -3.93 15.75 7.93
CA ILE A 107 -3.31 14.54 7.38
C ILE A 107 -3.98 14.15 6.06
N ALA A 108 -5.31 14.09 6.03
CA ALA A 108 -6.05 13.68 4.84
C ALA A 108 -5.88 14.66 3.67
N ARG A 109 -5.89 15.97 3.94
CA ARG A 109 -5.70 17.01 2.93
C ARG A 109 -4.30 16.98 2.33
N VAL A 110 -3.27 16.91 3.18
CA VAL A 110 -1.87 16.86 2.72
C VAL A 110 -1.62 15.56 1.96
N PHE A 111 -2.07 14.42 2.49
CA PHE A 111 -1.96 13.13 1.80
C PHE A 111 -2.60 13.16 0.41
N LYS A 112 -3.81 13.71 0.27
CA LYS A 112 -4.48 13.79 -1.04
C LYS A 112 -3.69 14.65 -2.03
N GLN A 113 -3.13 15.78 -1.59
CA GLN A 113 -2.30 16.63 -2.45
C GLN A 113 -1.01 15.91 -2.88
N LYS A 114 -0.31 15.28 -1.92
CA LYS A 114 0.90 14.50 -2.20
C LYS A 114 0.63 13.33 -3.13
N LEU A 115 -0.45 12.57 -2.91
CA LEU A 115 -0.87 11.46 -3.77
C LEU A 115 -1.24 11.94 -5.18
N THR A 116 -1.93 13.08 -5.32
CA THR A 116 -2.25 13.67 -6.63
C THR A 116 -0.96 14.01 -7.38
N LYS A 117 -0.02 14.68 -6.71
CA LYS A 117 1.27 15.03 -7.31
C LYS A 117 2.11 13.80 -7.64
N PHE A 118 2.06 12.78 -6.79
CA PHE A 118 2.68 11.48 -7.01
C PHE A 118 2.17 10.81 -8.28
N MET A 119 0.85 10.75 -8.45
CA MET A 119 0.23 10.21 -9.66
C MET A 119 0.59 11.03 -10.89
N ASP A 120 0.65 12.37 -10.80
CA ASP A 120 1.09 13.22 -11.90
C ASP A 120 2.54 12.93 -12.34
N VAL A 121 3.45 12.71 -11.38
CA VAL A 121 4.84 12.37 -11.70
C VAL A 121 4.95 11.04 -12.44
N ILE A 122 4.15 10.04 -12.07
CA ILE A 122 4.13 8.74 -12.75
C ILE A 122 3.46 8.85 -14.13
N THR A 123 2.27 9.45 -14.16
CA THR A 123 1.34 9.35 -15.29
C THR A 123 1.51 10.45 -16.33
N LYS A 124 1.98 11.65 -15.94
CA LYS A 124 2.18 12.80 -16.82
C LYS A 124 3.65 13.10 -17.07
N SER A 125 4.49 13.00 -16.04
CA SER A 125 5.94 13.17 -16.20
C SER A 125 6.66 11.90 -16.65
N HIS A 126 5.95 10.76 -16.70
CA HIS A 126 6.44 9.50 -17.27
C HIS A 126 7.77 9.02 -16.67
N ILE A 127 7.95 9.14 -15.35
CA ILE A 127 9.22 8.81 -14.68
C ILE A 127 9.67 7.35 -14.90
N TYR A 128 8.74 6.44 -15.16
CA TYR A 128 9.01 5.03 -15.47
C TYR A 128 8.72 4.66 -16.93
N GLY A 129 8.40 5.64 -17.78
CA GLY A 129 7.86 5.44 -19.12
C GLY A 129 6.41 5.89 -19.27
N GLU A 130 5.90 5.85 -20.49
CA GLU A 130 4.54 6.30 -20.79
C GLU A 130 3.51 5.39 -20.11
N THR A 131 2.58 5.97 -19.35
CA THR A 131 1.54 5.21 -18.64
C THR A 131 0.38 4.91 -19.59
N ARG A 132 0.03 3.63 -19.71
CA ARG A 132 -1.13 3.16 -20.48
C ARG A 132 -2.42 3.29 -19.68
N CYS A 133 -2.43 2.77 -18.46
CA CYS A 133 -3.57 2.83 -17.56
C CYS A 133 -3.07 2.65 -16.12
N TRP A 134 -3.86 3.04 -15.14
CA TRP A 134 -3.53 2.92 -13.72
C TRP A 134 -4.80 2.74 -12.90
N LEU A 135 -4.64 2.18 -11.71
CA LEU A 135 -5.72 1.96 -10.74
C LEU A 135 -5.14 2.14 -9.35
N TYR A 136 -5.84 2.84 -8.45
CA TYR A 136 -5.45 2.83 -7.05
C TYR A 136 -6.65 2.85 -6.09
N SER A 137 -6.44 2.29 -4.90
CA SER A 137 -7.33 2.45 -3.75
C SER A 137 -6.58 3.17 -2.63
N VAL A 138 -7.33 3.82 -1.73
CA VAL A 138 -6.79 4.47 -0.53
C VAL A 138 -7.47 3.87 0.70
N GLU A 139 -6.72 3.53 1.74
CA GLU A 139 -7.24 3.09 3.03
C GLU A 139 -6.61 3.84 4.19
N TRP A 140 -7.36 3.94 5.29
CA TRP A 140 -6.76 4.15 6.60
C TRP A 140 -6.17 2.84 7.11
N GLN A 141 -4.85 2.79 7.26
CA GLN A 141 -4.21 1.68 7.96
C GLN A 141 -4.64 1.64 9.43
N LYS A 142 -4.48 0.48 10.08
CA LYS A 142 -4.80 0.27 11.52
C LYS A 142 -4.13 1.26 12.48
N ARG A 143 -3.09 1.97 12.03
CA ARG A 143 -2.38 3.01 12.79
C ARG A 143 -2.89 4.44 12.53
N GLY A 144 -3.99 4.59 11.80
CA GLY A 144 -4.60 5.89 11.51
C GLY A 144 -3.87 6.70 10.44
N LEU A 145 -3.03 6.08 9.61
CA LEU A 145 -2.39 6.75 8.48
C LEU A 145 -3.02 6.32 7.16
N LEU A 146 -3.20 7.28 6.26
CA LEU A 146 -3.66 7.00 4.91
C LEU A 146 -2.58 6.26 4.12
N HIS A 147 -3.02 5.33 3.28
CA HIS A 147 -2.17 4.46 2.51
C HIS A 147 -2.84 4.16 1.18
N ALA A 148 -2.12 4.35 0.08
CA ALA A 148 -2.60 4.03 -1.24
C ALA A 148 -1.96 2.74 -1.76
N HIS A 149 -2.76 1.88 -2.38
CA HIS A 149 -2.31 0.74 -3.18
C HIS A 149 -2.52 1.08 -4.64
N ILE A 150 -1.44 1.14 -5.42
CA ILE A 150 -1.43 1.68 -6.78
C ILE A 150 -0.89 0.63 -7.74
N LEU A 151 -1.61 0.36 -8.83
CA LEU A 151 -1.17 -0.42 -9.97
C LEU A 151 -0.94 0.48 -11.18
N ILE A 152 0.19 0.28 -11.84
CA ILE A 152 0.58 1.01 -13.04
C ILE A 152 0.79 0.02 -14.20
N TRP A 153 0.20 0.32 -15.35
CA TRP A 153 0.50 -0.33 -16.63
C TRP A 153 1.20 0.68 -17.52
N LEU A 154 2.38 0.32 -18.00
CA LEU A 154 3.15 1.12 -18.95
C LEU A 154 2.83 0.68 -20.37
N LYS A 155 2.98 1.59 -21.34
CA LYS A 155 2.87 1.24 -22.76
C LYS A 155 4.00 0.31 -23.16
N ASP A 156 5.22 0.67 -22.80
CA ASP A 156 6.41 -0.16 -22.95
C ASP A 156 6.68 -0.92 -21.66
N LYS A 157 6.76 -2.24 -21.76
CA LYS A 157 6.96 -3.12 -20.60
C LYS A 157 8.37 -2.98 -20.03
N ILE A 158 8.46 -3.01 -18.69
CA ILE A 158 9.75 -3.01 -17.99
C ILE A 158 10.47 -4.32 -18.30
N ASN A 159 11.67 -4.22 -18.85
CA ASN A 159 12.52 -5.38 -19.06
C ASN A 159 13.22 -5.77 -17.76
N PRO A 160 13.54 -7.06 -17.54
CA PRO A 160 14.25 -7.52 -16.35
C PRO A 160 15.55 -6.74 -16.07
N THR A 161 16.28 -6.35 -17.11
CA THR A 161 17.53 -5.58 -17.01
C THR A 161 17.33 -4.13 -16.54
N GLN A 162 16.10 -3.62 -16.59
CA GLN A 162 15.76 -2.25 -16.16
C GLN A 162 15.27 -2.21 -14.71
N ILE A 163 14.97 -3.35 -14.08
CA ILE A 163 14.37 -3.39 -12.73
C ILE A 163 15.26 -2.65 -11.73
N ASP A 164 16.57 -2.91 -11.73
CA ASP A 164 17.51 -2.32 -10.77
C ASP A 164 17.72 -0.81 -10.98
N SER A 165 17.31 -0.26 -12.13
CA SER A 165 17.31 1.19 -12.36
C SER A 165 16.07 1.88 -11.77
N ILE A 166 15.02 1.12 -11.47
CA ILE A 166 13.73 1.60 -10.96
C ILE A 166 13.57 1.28 -9.48
N ILE A 167 13.96 0.07 -9.09
CA ILE A 167 13.73 -0.50 -7.77
C ILE A 167 15.06 -0.88 -7.14
N SER A 168 15.31 -0.38 -5.93
CA SER A 168 16.42 -0.78 -5.08
C SER A 168 15.91 -1.45 -3.81
N ALA A 169 16.67 -2.42 -3.33
CA ALA A 169 16.51 -3.00 -1.99
C ALA A 169 17.83 -2.91 -1.20
N GLU A 170 18.63 -1.88 -1.48
CA GLU A 170 19.91 -1.63 -0.84
C GLU A 170 19.90 -0.31 -0.06
N ILE A 171 20.67 -0.27 1.03
CA ILE A 171 20.98 0.96 1.77
C ILE A 171 21.85 1.84 0.86
N PRO A 172 21.46 3.10 0.61
CA PRO A 172 22.23 4.05 -0.20
C PRO A 172 23.61 4.33 0.38
N ASN A 173 24.53 4.81 -0.46
CA ASN A 173 25.82 5.28 0.01
C ASN A 173 25.64 6.59 0.81
N PRO A 174 25.99 6.62 2.12
CA PRO A 174 25.83 7.80 2.97
C PRO A 174 26.73 8.97 2.55
N ASP A 175 27.86 8.72 1.88
CA ASP A 175 28.77 9.77 1.43
C ASP A 175 28.32 10.38 0.09
N GLN A 176 27.68 9.59 -0.77
CA GLN A 176 27.23 10.05 -2.10
C GLN A 176 25.82 10.65 -2.08
N ASP A 177 24.90 10.07 -1.32
CA ASP A 177 23.54 10.58 -1.18
C ASP A 177 23.06 10.46 0.28
N PRO A 178 23.56 11.34 1.17
CA PRO A 178 23.21 11.32 2.60
C PRO A 178 21.70 11.52 2.82
N GLY A 179 21.05 12.32 1.97
CA GLY A 179 19.61 12.59 2.07
C GLY A 179 18.78 11.33 1.76
N LEU A 180 19.11 10.61 0.68
CA LEU A 180 18.45 9.33 0.41
C LEU A 180 18.78 8.30 1.50
N TYR A 181 20.03 8.23 1.97
CA TYR A 181 20.40 7.35 3.08
C TYR A 181 19.52 7.60 4.32
N GLU A 182 19.33 8.84 4.74
CA GLU A 182 18.46 9.20 5.87
C GLU A 182 17.01 8.75 5.64
N ILE A 183 16.46 9.03 4.45
CA ILE A 183 15.08 8.67 4.10
C ILE A 183 14.90 7.14 4.14
N ILE A 184 15.83 6.38 3.56
CA ILE A 184 15.74 4.92 3.45
C ILE A 184 15.94 4.25 4.82
N THR A 185 16.92 4.71 5.60
CA THR A 185 17.16 4.14 6.94
C THR A 185 16.02 4.43 7.90
N LYS A 186 15.35 5.58 7.75
CA LYS A 186 14.18 5.97 8.55
C LYS A 186 12.90 5.27 8.11
N ASN A 187 12.62 5.23 6.81
CA ASN A 187 11.30 4.88 6.29
C ASN A 187 11.24 3.51 5.61
N MET A 188 12.34 2.98 5.10
CA MET A 188 12.33 1.81 4.22
C MET A 188 13.02 0.59 4.83
N ILE A 189 13.38 0.61 6.12
CA ILE A 189 13.86 -0.58 6.80
C ILE A 189 12.71 -1.32 7.47
N HIS A 190 12.56 -2.60 7.16
CA HIS A 190 11.70 -3.49 7.91
C HIS A 190 12.23 -3.61 9.33
N GLY A 191 11.42 -3.21 10.32
CA GLY A 191 11.80 -3.28 11.73
C GLY A 191 12.34 -4.66 12.10
N PRO A 192 13.46 -4.75 12.85
CA PRO A 192 14.04 -6.02 13.25
C PRO A 192 12.98 -6.92 13.90
N CYS A 193 12.92 -8.17 13.46
CA CYS A 193 11.94 -9.17 13.88
C CYS A 193 12.59 -10.54 14.02
N GLY A 194 11.81 -11.58 14.31
CA GLY A 194 12.36 -12.93 14.48
C GLY A 194 13.13 -13.02 15.79
N PRO A 195 14.33 -13.63 15.81
CA PRO A 195 15.15 -13.71 17.02
C PRO A 195 15.51 -12.34 17.61
N LEU A 196 15.65 -11.32 16.76
CA LEU A 196 16.00 -9.95 17.19
C LEU A 196 14.86 -9.24 17.92
N ASN A 197 13.61 -9.57 17.57
CA ASN A 197 12.42 -9.04 18.24
C ASN A 197 11.22 -9.97 18.00
N PRO A 198 11.03 -10.98 18.87
CA PRO A 198 9.97 -11.98 18.72
C PRO A 198 8.55 -11.41 18.82
N ASN A 199 8.41 -10.24 19.46
CA ASN A 199 7.13 -9.57 19.71
C ASN A 199 6.72 -8.60 18.58
N SER A 200 7.47 -8.57 17.48
CA SER A 200 7.16 -7.69 16.35
C SER A 200 5.78 -8.02 15.76
N PRO A 201 4.97 -7.02 15.36
CA PRO A 201 3.62 -7.25 14.82
C PRO A 201 3.56 -8.13 13.56
N CYS A 202 4.68 -8.26 12.85
CA CYS A 202 4.80 -9.10 11.66
C CYS A 202 5.00 -10.59 11.99
N MET A 203 5.25 -10.95 13.24
CA MET A 203 5.53 -12.32 13.67
C MET A 203 4.25 -13.14 13.77
N LYS A 204 4.24 -14.32 13.13
CA LYS A 204 3.21 -15.34 13.28
C LYS A 204 3.89 -16.70 13.31
N ASP A 205 3.54 -17.56 14.27
CA ASP A 205 4.13 -18.89 14.41
C ASP A 205 5.68 -18.86 14.44
N ARG A 206 6.24 -17.86 15.14
CA ARG A 206 7.70 -17.57 15.24
C ARG A 206 8.40 -17.28 13.90
N LYS A 207 7.65 -17.03 12.82
CA LYS A 207 8.17 -16.61 11.52
C LYS A 207 7.68 -15.22 11.15
N CYS A 208 8.50 -14.44 10.47
CA CYS A 208 8.05 -13.17 9.91
C CYS A 208 7.10 -13.45 8.74
N THR A 209 5.86 -12.97 8.83
CA THR A 209 4.85 -13.08 7.76
C THR A 209 5.28 -12.38 6.46
N LYS A 210 6.19 -11.41 6.56
CA LYS A 210 6.80 -10.68 5.44
C LYS A 210 8.13 -11.28 4.98
N ARG A 211 8.54 -12.42 5.56
CA ARG A 211 9.73 -13.21 5.22
C ARG A 211 11.06 -12.43 5.34
N TYR A 212 11.16 -11.58 6.36
CA TYR A 212 12.41 -10.92 6.73
C TYR A 212 13.16 -11.71 7.83
N PRO A 213 14.51 -11.65 7.86
CA PRO A 213 15.37 -11.01 6.86
C PRO A 213 15.34 -11.74 5.51
N ARG A 214 15.53 -11.01 4.41
CA ARG A 214 15.65 -11.57 3.06
C ARG A 214 17.03 -12.20 2.85
N GLU A 215 17.19 -12.96 1.78
CA GLU A 215 18.49 -13.51 1.38
C GLU A 215 19.32 -12.45 0.65
N PHE A 216 20.64 -12.57 0.74
CA PHE A 216 21.55 -11.78 -0.09
C PHE A 216 21.62 -12.37 -1.48
N ILE A 217 21.53 -11.50 -2.50
CA ILE A 217 21.50 -11.91 -3.90
C ILE A 217 22.25 -10.85 -4.71
N GLN A 218 23.17 -11.29 -5.57
CA GLN A 218 24.06 -10.40 -6.32
C GLN A 218 23.37 -9.68 -7.48
N GLU A 219 22.31 -10.26 -8.04
CA GLU A 219 21.54 -9.72 -9.16
C GLU A 219 20.06 -10.00 -8.98
N THR A 220 19.19 -9.11 -9.48
CA THR A 220 17.75 -9.32 -9.40
C THR A 220 17.31 -10.49 -10.26
N GLN A 221 16.51 -11.39 -9.68
CA GLN A 221 16.05 -12.63 -10.33
C GLN A 221 14.52 -12.72 -10.33
N ALA A 222 13.96 -13.46 -11.29
CA ALA A 222 12.55 -13.84 -11.24
C ALA A 222 12.36 -14.89 -10.13
N GLY A 223 11.51 -14.62 -9.13
CA GLY A 223 11.27 -15.58 -8.04
C GLY A 223 10.27 -16.68 -8.40
N ASN A 224 10.42 -17.82 -7.72
CA ASN A 224 9.65 -19.05 -7.94
C ASN A 224 8.16 -18.93 -7.57
N ASP A 225 7.81 -17.99 -6.69
CA ASP A 225 6.44 -17.72 -6.27
C ASP A 225 5.77 -16.58 -7.05
N GLY A 226 6.49 -16.03 -8.04
CA GLY A 226 6.01 -14.98 -8.92
C GLY A 226 6.31 -13.55 -8.47
N TYR A 227 7.02 -13.38 -7.35
CA TYR A 227 7.58 -12.10 -6.94
C TYR A 227 9.07 -12.04 -7.30
N PRO A 228 9.59 -10.91 -7.79
CA PRO A 228 11.03 -10.76 -8.03
C PRO A 228 11.83 -10.87 -6.73
N LEU A 229 13.01 -11.46 -6.84
CA LEU A 229 14.01 -11.44 -5.79
C LEU A 229 14.99 -10.32 -6.13
N TYR A 230 14.89 -9.19 -5.42
CA TYR A 230 15.74 -8.04 -5.68
C TYR A 230 17.17 -8.26 -5.19
N ARG A 231 18.11 -7.68 -5.93
CA ARG A 231 19.52 -7.56 -5.56
C ARG A 231 19.68 -6.95 -4.17
N ARG A 232 20.47 -7.62 -3.34
CA ARG A 232 20.84 -7.26 -1.96
C ARG A 232 22.28 -7.70 -1.75
N ARG A 233 23.24 -6.80 -1.97
CA ARG A 233 24.66 -7.08 -1.74
C ARG A 233 25.01 -7.12 -0.27
N ARG A 234 26.06 -7.85 0.05
CA ARG A 234 26.59 -7.98 1.41
C ARG A 234 27.52 -6.81 1.75
N PRO A 235 27.74 -6.49 3.04
CA PRO A 235 28.73 -5.50 3.43
C PRO A 235 30.14 -5.79 2.89
N GLU A 236 30.53 -7.07 2.82
CA GLU A 236 31.83 -7.48 2.27
C GLU A 236 31.99 -7.19 0.77
N GLU A 237 30.88 -6.94 0.06
CA GLU A 237 30.83 -6.56 -1.36
C GLU A 237 30.75 -5.04 -1.56
N GLY A 238 31.01 -4.27 -0.49
CA GLY A 238 30.96 -2.81 -0.49
C GLY A 238 29.57 -2.22 -0.29
N ALA A 239 28.63 -2.99 0.26
CA ALA A 239 27.32 -2.49 0.64
C ALA A 239 27.32 -1.83 2.03
N PHE A 240 26.34 -0.97 2.29
CA PHE A 240 26.25 -0.20 3.52
C PHE A 240 25.35 -0.87 4.56
N THR A 241 25.57 -0.53 5.83
CA THR A 241 24.73 -0.92 6.96
C THR A 241 24.11 0.34 7.59
N ALA A 242 23.12 0.14 8.45
CA ALA A 242 22.51 1.21 9.23
C ALA A 242 22.26 0.75 10.66
N ILE A 243 22.21 1.69 11.61
CA ILE A 243 21.90 1.40 13.01
C ILE A 243 20.43 1.72 13.27
N MET A 244 19.67 0.73 13.70
CA MET A 244 18.28 0.89 14.11
C MET A 244 18.15 0.85 15.63
N LYS A 245 17.42 1.83 16.16
CA LYS A 245 17.02 1.85 17.57
C LYS A 245 15.70 1.10 17.71
N VAL A 246 15.73 -0.06 18.35
CA VAL A 246 14.56 -0.89 18.61
C VAL A 246 14.25 -0.88 20.10
N ARG A 247 12.97 -0.74 20.44
CA ARG A 247 12.50 -0.83 21.82
C ARG A 247 11.98 -2.23 22.08
N THR A 248 12.71 -3.01 22.87
CA THR A 248 12.32 -4.37 23.29
C THR A 248 12.23 -4.39 24.81
N ASN A 249 11.10 -4.81 25.36
CA ASN A 249 10.87 -4.90 26.81
C ASN A 249 11.20 -3.60 27.58
N ASN A 250 10.77 -2.45 27.04
CA ASN A 250 11.07 -1.10 27.57
C ASN A 250 12.55 -0.70 27.60
N GLN A 251 13.47 -1.52 27.08
CA GLN A 251 14.87 -1.18 26.88
C GLN A 251 15.12 -0.81 25.42
N GLN A 252 15.91 0.23 25.19
CA GLN A 252 16.33 0.64 23.85
C GLN A 252 17.61 -0.10 23.50
N THR A 253 17.59 -0.86 22.42
CA THR A 253 18.74 -1.59 21.88
C THR A 253 19.06 -1.05 20.49
N GLU A 254 20.35 -0.90 20.21
CA GLU A 254 20.83 -0.58 18.87
C GLU A 254 21.15 -1.86 18.13
N ILE A 255 20.59 -2.00 16.93
CA ILE A 255 20.76 -3.17 16.08
C ILE A 255 21.30 -2.69 14.74
N GLU A 256 22.46 -3.21 14.36
CA GLU A 256 22.98 -3.01 13.02
C GLU A 256 22.20 -3.87 12.02
N VAL A 257 21.71 -3.24 10.97
CA VAL A 257 20.94 -3.86 9.88
C VAL A 257 21.64 -3.65 8.56
N ASP A 258 21.53 -4.66 7.70
CA ASP A 258 22.07 -4.67 6.34
C ASP A 258 20.94 -4.71 5.30
N ASN A 259 21.32 -4.86 4.03
CA ASN A 259 20.41 -4.93 2.90
C ASN A 259 19.35 -6.03 2.99
N ARG A 260 19.44 -7.02 3.88
CA ARG A 260 18.38 -8.03 4.04
C ARG A 260 17.09 -7.47 4.65
N TRP A 261 17.16 -6.31 5.29
CA TRP A 261 16.04 -5.67 5.98
C TRP A 261 15.37 -4.57 5.17
N VAL A 262 15.95 -4.17 4.05
CA VAL A 262 15.44 -3.07 3.23
C VAL A 262 14.16 -3.49 2.49
N VAL A 263 13.11 -2.70 2.61
CA VAL A 263 11.89 -2.84 1.82
C VAL A 263 12.15 -2.25 0.42
N PRO A 264 11.78 -2.93 -0.69
CA PRO A 264 12.02 -2.43 -2.04
C PRO A 264 11.42 -1.03 -2.26
N TYR A 265 12.19 -0.11 -2.82
CA TYR A 265 11.80 1.28 -3.01
C TYR A 265 12.32 1.82 -4.35
N SER A 266 11.78 2.95 -4.78
CA SER A 266 12.32 3.72 -5.90
C SER A 266 13.12 4.91 -5.37
N PRO A 267 14.44 4.98 -5.57
CA PRO A 267 15.29 6.08 -5.09
C PRO A 267 14.72 7.46 -5.42
N SER A 268 14.34 7.67 -6.69
CA SER A 268 13.83 8.94 -7.20
C SER A 268 12.54 9.38 -6.49
N ILE A 269 11.62 8.45 -6.28
CA ILE A 269 10.33 8.73 -5.66
C ILE A 269 10.46 8.87 -4.14
N SER A 270 11.25 8.02 -3.49
CA SER A 270 11.52 8.13 -2.05
C SER A 270 12.11 9.50 -1.70
N LYS A 271 13.04 10.00 -2.52
CA LYS A 271 13.66 11.32 -2.33
C LYS A 271 12.68 12.47 -2.59
N MET A 272 11.83 12.36 -3.63
CA MET A 272 10.90 13.43 -4.01
C MET A 272 9.76 13.63 -3.00
N PHE A 273 9.32 12.55 -2.34
CA PHE A 273 8.16 12.60 -1.45
C PHE A 273 8.50 12.38 0.03
N GLU A 274 9.76 12.04 0.36
CA GLU A 274 10.25 11.84 1.74
C GLU A 274 9.32 10.93 2.55
N VAL A 275 9.07 9.73 2.03
CA VAL A 275 7.95 8.90 2.47
C VAL A 275 8.27 7.41 2.43
N HIS A 276 7.55 6.62 3.23
CA HIS A 276 7.54 5.17 3.06
C HIS A 276 6.78 4.79 1.77
N VAL A 277 7.53 4.44 0.73
CA VAL A 277 7.02 4.01 -0.57
C VAL A 277 7.59 2.65 -0.96
N ASN A 278 6.77 1.60 -0.90
CA ASN A 278 7.17 0.29 -1.41
C ASN A 278 6.91 0.24 -2.91
N VAL A 279 7.88 -0.21 -3.70
CA VAL A 279 7.72 -0.40 -5.15
C VAL A 279 8.07 -1.82 -5.50
N GLU A 280 7.13 -2.53 -6.10
CA GLU A 280 7.25 -3.93 -6.47
C GLU A 280 7.03 -4.11 -7.98
N TYR A 281 7.88 -4.90 -8.63
CA TYR A 281 7.70 -5.27 -10.04
C TYR A 281 6.73 -6.45 -10.18
N CYS A 282 5.70 -6.25 -11.01
CA CYS A 282 4.59 -7.17 -11.20
C CYS A 282 4.88 -8.18 -12.32
N ASN A 283 5.52 -9.31 -12.01
CA ASN A 283 5.87 -10.28 -13.05
C ASN A 283 4.88 -11.45 -13.19
N SER A 284 4.03 -11.76 -12.19
CA SER A 284 3.23 -12.99 -12.18
C SER A 284 1.73 -12.81 -11.96
N VAL A 285 0.97 -13.81 -12.42
CA VAL A 285 -0.49 -13.93 -12.20
C VAL A 285 -0.83 -14.06 -10.70
N LYS A 286 0.05 -14.67 -9.89
CA LYS A 286 -0.11 -14.73 -8.43
C LYS A 286 -0.01 -13.33 -7.80
N SER A 287 0.91 -12.51 -8.30
CA SER A 287 1.05 -11.11 -7.88
C SER A 287 -0.20 -10.33 -8.23
N ILE A 288 -0.74 -10.51 -9.45
CA ILE A 288 -2.00 -9.88 -9.87
C ILE A 288 -3.13 -10.21 -8.91
N LYS A 289 -3.38 -11.50 -8.62
CA LYS A 289 -4.44 -11.89 -7.68
C LYS A 289 -4.27 -11.24 -6.32
N TYR A 290 -3.04 -11.22 -5.80
CA TYR A 290 -2.74 -10.59 -4.51
C TYR A 290 -2.96 -9.07 -4.53
N TYR A 291 -2.50 -8.37 -5.57
CA TYR A 291 -2.61 -6.92 -5.67
C TYR A 291 -4.04 -6.47 -5.97
N THR A 292 -4.76 -7.19 -6.84
CA THR A 292 -6.19 -6.95 -7.04
C THR A 292 -6.94 -7.17 -5.73
N SER A 293 -6.63 -8.23 -4.98
CA SER A 293 -7.23 -8.44 -3.65
C SER A 293 -6.84 -7.34 -2.65
N ALA A 294 -5.60 -6.85 -2.64
CA ALA A 294 -5.18 -5.76 -1.76
C ALA A 294 -5.95 -4.47 -2.05
N ILE A 295 -6.13 -4.16 -3.33
CA ILE A 295 -6.86 -3.00 -3.82
C ILE A 295 -8.36 -3.12 -3.52
N THR A 296 -8.93 -4.31 -3.64
CA THR A 296 -10.37 -4.57 -3.47
C THR A 296 -10.76 -4.97 -2.05
N SER A 297 -9.81 -5.10 -1.10
CA SER A 297 -10.08 -5.39 0.32
C SER A 297 -10.09 -4.13 1.20
N THR A 298 -9.76 -2.98 0.60
CA THR A 298 -9.74 -1.67 1.22
C THR A 298 -11.16 -1.17 1.52
N LYS A 299 -11.48 -1.03 2.82
CA LYS A 299 -12.83 -0.67 3.30
C LYS A 299 -13.16 0.83 3.20
N ALA A 300 -12.25 1.68 2.72
CA ALA A 300 -12.39 3.14 2.83
C ALA A 300 -11.70 3.92 1.68
N ALA A 301 -12.05 3.66 0.42
CA ALA A 301 -11.42 4.37 -0.72
C ALA A 301 -12.38 5.32 -1.45
N ILE A 302 -11.93 6.57 -1.60
CA ILE A 302 -12.24 7.42 -2.75
C ILE A 302 -11.40 6.88 -3.91
N TRP A 303 -12.04 6.37 -4.96
CA TRP A 303 -11.38 5.91 -6.17
C TRP A 303 -11.32 7.03 -7.18
N GLN A 304 -10.20 7.15 -7.89
CA GLN A 304 -10.13 7.85 -9.16
C GLN A 304 -9.66 6.82 -10.19
N SER A 305 -10.38 6.70 -11.28
CA SER A 305 -9.94 6.08 -12.52
C SER A 305 -10.07 7.14 -13.60
N PHE A 306 -9.32 7.02 -14.70
CA PHE A 306 -9.40 7.97 -15.81
C PHE A 306 -10.86 8.20 -16.28
N ASP A 307 -11.17 9.47 -16.54
CA ASP A 307 -12.24 9.94 -17.45
C ASP A 307 -11.77 9.84 -18.91
#